data_AF-A0A813ZXA6-F1
#
_entry.id   AF-A0A813ZXA6-F1
#
_cell.length_a   1.000
_cell.length_b   1.000
_cell.length_c   1.000
_cell.angle_alpha   90.00
_cell.angle_beta   90.00
_cell.angle_gamma   90.00
#
_symmetry.space_group_name_H-M   'P 1'
#
loop_
_entity.id
_entity.type
_entity.pdbx_description
1 polymer ?
#
loop_
_entity_poly.entity_id
_entity_poly.type
_entity_poly.pdbx_seq_one_letter_code
_entity_poly.pdbx_strand_id
1 'polypeptide(L)'
;MIAYARIEGNYIVSLAYAHELLRYDVKLGLTNYTAAYCTGTTDVTGDEFENEPVDGEKHPFRCYLGVALTRRTTDAKVFSALKDAVDGGLDIPHRKKFDADAHRQYIFGLHIANYITALKEENSDLYAKQFSCFVKAGIEPSSFEALYKAVHTVIRADPSSPSPKKADTVKSKW
;
A
#
# COMPACT_ATOMS: atom_id res chain seq x y z
N MET A 1 5.18 -8.92 -1.93
CA MET A 1 6.19 -9.99 -2.18
C MET A 1 5.65 -10.93 -3.22
N ILE A 2 6.43 -11.23 -4.25
CA ILE A 2 6.14 -12.27 -5.25
C ILE A 2 7.22 -13.33 -5.12
N ALA A 3 6.82 -14.58 -4.94
CA ALA A 3 7.72 -15.70 -4.76
C ALA A 3 7.12 -16.98 -5.36
N TYR A 4 7.99 -17.94 -5.69
CA TYR A 4 7.60 -19.28 -6.11
C TYR A 4 8.48 -20.32 -5.42
N ALA A 5 7.97 -21.54 -5.29
CA ALA A 5 8.67 -22.62 -4.60
C ALA A 5 9.73 -23.28 -5.50
N ARG A 6 10.90 -23.59 -4.93
CA ARG A 6 11.92 -24.50 -5.46
C ARG A 6 12.31 -25.53 -4.39
N ILE A 7 13.02 -26.59 -4.77
CA ILE A 7 13.47 -27.65 -3.85
C ILE A 7 14.33 -27.08 -2.71
N GLU A 8 15.20 -26.12 -3.02
CA GLU A 8 16.09 -25.46 -2.06
C GLU A 8 15.36 -24.45 -1.15
N GLY A 9 14.09 -24.14 -1.45
CA GLY A 9 13.28 -23.16 -0.74
C GLY A 9 12.54 -22.21 -1.68
N ASN A 10 11.84 -21.24 -1.09
CA ASN A 10 11.14 -20.23 -1.86
C ASN A 10 12.12 -19.25 -2.50
N TYR A 11 11.96 -19.03 -3.81
CA TYR A 11 12.69 -18.03 -4.54
C TYR A 11 11.86 -16.76 -4.65
N ILE A 12 12.40 -15.65 -4.16
CA ILE A 12 11.73 -14.35 -4.15
C ILE A 12 12.07 -13.63 -5.46
N VAL A 13 11.03 -13.21 -6.19
CA VAL A 13 11.15 -12.50 -7.47
C VAL A 13 11.17 -10.99 -7.25
N SER A 14 10.27 -10.49 -6.40
CA SER A 14 10.13 -9.06 -6.12
C SER A 14 9.62 -8.82 -4.70
N LEU A 15 10.12 -7.74 -4.10
CA LEU A 15 9.77 -7.26 -2.77
C LEU A 15 9.47 -5.76 -2.85
N ALA A 16 8.49 -5.35 -2.05
CA ALA A 16 8.15 -3.96 -1.83
C ALA A 16 7.85 -3.82 -0.35
N TYR A 17 8.40 -2.77 0.28
CA TYR A 17 8.24 -2.54 1.71
C TYR A 17 7.69 -1.16 2.00
N ALA A 18 6.82 -1.04 3.01
CA ALA A 18 6.24 0.25 3.37
C ALA A 18 7.28 1.28 3.83
N HIS A 19 8.43 0.87 4.35
CA HIS A 19 9.51 1.81 4.70
C HIS A 19 10.20 2.42 3.47
N GLU A 20 9.97 1.89 2.27
CA GLU A 20 10.45 2.51 1.02
C GLU A 20 9.60 3.72 0.66
N LEU A 21 8.35 3.80 1.16
CA LEU A 21 7.44 4.91 0.92
C LEU A 21 7.94 6.26 1.48
N LEU A 22 8.89 6.25 2.42
CA LEU A 22 9.54 7.46 2.90
C LEU A 22 10.24 8.24 1.76
N ARG A 23 10.62 7.56 0.67
CA ARG A 23 11.24 8.20 -0.51
C ARG A 23 10.23 8.91 -1.39
N TYR A 24 8.98 8.48 -1.31
CA TYR A 24 7.85 9.05 -2.05
C TYR A 24 7.08 10.05 -1.19
N ASP A 25 7.72 10.66 -0.18
CA ASP A 25 7.17 11.65 0.75
C ASP A 25 6.09 11.14 1.73
N VAL A 26 5.85 9.81 1.80
CA VAL A 26 5.01 9.21 2.84
C VAL A 26 5.84 9.00 4.11
N LYS A 27 5.82 9.99 5.02
CA LYS A 27 6.66 9.99 6.23
C LYS A 27 6.09 9.16 7.38
N LEU A 28 4.76 9.05 7.48
CA LEU A 28 4.04 8.44 8.60
C LEU A 28 2.91 7.55 8.08
N GLY A 29 2.32 6.73 8.96
CA GLY A 29 1.17 5.90 8.60
C GLY A 29 1.50 4.67 7.75
N LEU A 30 2.75 4.21 7.74
CA LEU A 30 3.27 3.13 6.87
C LEU A 30 2.61 1.75 7.06
N THR A 31 1.74 1.60 8.07
CA THR A 31 1.04 0.34 8.35
C THR A 31 -0.46 0.45 8.15
N ASN A 32 -0.99 1.58 7.66
CA ASN A 32 -2.42 1.75 7.41
C ASN A 32 -2.86 1.07 6.11
N TYR A 33 -4.15 1.15 5.79
CA TYR A 33 -4.69 0.59 4.55
C TYR A 33 -4.09 1.28 3.32
N THR A 34 -4.04 2.61 3.35
CA THR A 34 -3.52 3.43 2.26
C THR A 34 -2.08 3.10 1.86
N ALA A 35 -1.19 2.88 2.83
CA ALA A 35 0.19 2.48 2.64
C ALA A 35 0.32 1.10 1.97
N ALA A 36 -0.66 0.22 2.17
CA ALA A 36 -0.71 -1.08 1.50
C ALA A 36 -1.15 -0.98 0.03
N TYR A 37 -1.72 0.16 -0.39
CA TYR A 37 -2.15 0.45 -1.77
C TYR A 37 -1.24 1.45 -2.51
N CYS A 38 -0.10 1.84 -1.94
CA CYS A 38 0.67 2.94 -2.52
C CYS A 38 1.27 2.64 -3.92
N THR A 39 1.47 1.38 -4.29
CA THR A 39 2.18 0.96 -5.50
C THR A 39 1.31 0.75 -6.74
N GLY A 40 -0.01 0.93 -6.62
CA GLY A 40 -1.01 0.67 -7.66
C GLY A 40 -1.01 1.67 -8.83
N THR A 41 -2.19 1.93 -9.40
CA THR A 41 -2.36 2.77 -10.60
C THR A 41 -2.44 4.28 -10.29
N THR A 42 -2.25 5.12 -11.30
CA THR A 42 -2.41 6.59 -11.20
C THR A 42 -3.87 7.01 -11.16
N ASP A 43 -4.73 6.32 -11.91
CA ASP A 43 -6.15 6.66 -12.08
C ASP A 43 -7.03 5.72 -11.27
N VAL A 44 -7.01 5.90 -9.95
CA VAL A 44 -7.74 5.04 -9.02
C VAL A 44 -9.22 5.44 -8.97
N THR A 45 -10.09 4.59 -9.52
CA THR A 45 -11.55 4.74 -9.35
C THR A 45 -12.08 4.00 -8.12
N GLY A 46 -11.43 2.90 -7.72
CA GLY A 46 -11.87 2.01 -6.64
C GLY A 46 -12.68 0.80 -7.13
N ASP A 47 -13.04 0.79 -8.41
CA ASP A 47 -13.81 -0.29 -9.05
C ASP A 47 -13.03 -1.59 -9.15
N GLU A 48 -13.75 -2.70 -9.27
CA GLU A 48 -13.20 -3.99 -9.65
C GLU A 48 -12.60 -3.91 -11.06
N PHE A 49 -11.34 -4.32 -11.17
CA PHE A 49 -10.61 -4.37 -12.44
C PHE A 49 -9.99 -5.75 -12.58
N GLU A 50 -10.10 -6.35 -13.76
CA GLU A 50 -9.44 -7.61 -14.10
C GLU A 50 -8.54 -7.37 -15.30
N ASN A 51 -7.28 -7.81 -15.19
CA ASN A 51 -6.32 -7.69 -16.30
C ASN A 51 -6.57 -8.81 -17.31
N GLU A 52 -7.41 -8.53 -18.30
CA GLU A 52 -7.66 -9.44 -19.40
C GLU A 52 -6.48 -9.47 -20.40
N PRO A 53 -6.21 -10.63 -21.02
CA PRO A 53 -5.20 -10.70 -22.06
C PRO A 53 -5.63 -9.96 -23.32
N VAL A 54 -4.72 -9.15 -23.87
CA VAL A 54 -4.89 -8.45 -25.15
C VAL A 54 -4.33 -9.32 -26.27
N ASP A 55 -5.10 -9.49 -27.36
CA ASP A 55 -4.69 -10.32 -28.49
C ASP A 55 -3.41 -9.77 -29.16
N GLY A 56 -2.48 -10.65 -29.47
CA GLY A 56 -1.16 -10.30 -30.01
C GLY A 56 -0.15 -9.75 -29.00
N GLU A 57 -0.53 -9.52 -27.74
CA GLU A 57 0.38 -9.08 -26.67
C GLU A 57 0.74 -10.21 -25.70
N LYS A 58 1.75 -9.98 -24.86
CA LYS A 58 2.09 -10.93 -23.80
C LYS A 58 1.00 -10.89 -22.74
N HIS A 59 0.55 -12.08 -22.34
CA HIS A 59 -0.40 -12.22 -21.24
C HIS A 59 0.10 -11.54 -19.96
N PRO A 60 -0.81 -10.91 -19.18
CA PRO A 60 -0.51 -10.42 -17.85
C PRO A 60 0.09 -11.51 -16.96
N PHE A 61 0.98 -11.12 -16.05
CA PHE A 61 1.62 -12.07 -15.16
C PHE A 61 0.62 -12.58 -14.12
N ARG A 62 0.28 -13.88 -14.20
CA ARG A 62 -0.67 -14.51 -13.29
C ARG A 62 -0.03 -14.83 -11.93
N CYS A 63 -0.66 -14.33 -10.87
CA CYS A 63 -0.26 -14.49 -9.48
C CYS A 63 -1.41 -15.04 -8.63
N TYR A 64 -1.08 -15.66 -7.49
CA TYR A 64 -2.07 -16.09 -6.50
C TYR A 64 -1.81 -15.44 -5.15
N LEU A 65 -2.87 -14.92 -4.52
CA LEU A 65 -2.75 -14.30 -3.20
C LEU A 65 -2.52 -15.34 -2.11
N GLY A 66 -1.36 -15.28 -1.45
CA GLY A 66 -1.10 -15.99 -0.21
C GLY A 66 -1.42 -15.15 1.03
N VAL A 67 -2.52 -15.44 1.73
CA VAL A 67 -2.92 -14.73 2.97
C VAL A 67 -2.32 -15.31 4.26
N ALA A 68 -1.68 -16.49 4.16
CA ALA A 68 -1.17 -17.26 5.28
C ALA A 68 -2.22 -17.39 6.41
N LEU A 69 -1.89 -16.96 7.63
CA LEU A 69 -2.75 -17.03 8.82
C LEU A 69 -3.65 -15.78 9.01
N THR A 70 -3.60 -14.82 8.07
CA THR A 70 -4.40 -13.60 8.17
C THR A 70 -5.89 -13.91 8.01
N ARG A 71 -6.72 -13.41 8.94
CA ARG A 71 -8.17 -13.57 8.85
C ARG A 71 -8.71 -12.86 7.61
N ARG A 72 -9.51 -13.56 6.80
CA ARG A 72 -10.13 -13.03 5.57
C ARG A 72 -11.39 -12.22 5.89
N THR A 73 -11.25 -11.05 6.50
CA THR A 73 -12.36 -10.09 6.73
C THR A 73 -12.47 -9.08 5.58
N THR A 74 -13.60 -8.38 5.46
CA THR A 74 -13.83 -7.42 4.37
C THR A 74 -12.75 -6.35 4.30
N ASP A 75 -12.38 -5.77 5.44
CA ASP A 75 -11.48 -4.60 5.48
C ASP A 75 -10.02 -4.96 5.83
N ALA A 76 -9.63 -6.22 5.66
CA ALA A 76 -8.26 -6.63 5.93
C ALA A 76 -7.29 -5.98 4.93
N LYS A 77 -6.20 -5.41 5.43
CA LYS A 77 -5.15 -4.72 4.64
C LYS A 77 -4.51 -5.62 3.58
N VAL A 78 -4.57 -6.94 3.75
CA VAL A 78 -4.11 -7.89 2.72
C VAL A 78 -4.89 -7.75 1.40
N PHE A 79 -6.16 -7.33 1.46
CA PHE A 79 -6.95 -7.08 0.27
C PHE A 79 -6.67 -5.72 -0.37
N SER A 80 -6.16 -4.76 0.41
CA SER A 80 -5.61 -3.52 -0.13
C SER A 80 -4.40 -3.80 -1.02
N ALA A 81 -3.45 -4.60 -0.52
CA ALA A 81 -2.30 -5.05 -1.29
C ALA A 81 -2.68 -5.94 -2.49
N LEU A 82 -3.79 -6.69 -2.40
CA LEU A 82 -4.33 -7.41 -3.56
C LEU A 82 -4.82 -6.42 -4.63
N LYS A 83 -5.63 -5.42 -4.24
CA LYS A 83 -6.15 -4.45 -5.21
C LYS A 83 -5.01 -3.67 -5.85
N ASP A 84 -4.03 -3.27 -5.06
CA ASP A 84 -2.82 -2.60 -5.53
C ASP A 84 -2.11 -3.39 -6.63
N ALA A 85 -1.87 -4.68 -6.37
CA ALA A 85 -1.23 -5.58 -7.30
C ALA A 85 -2.04 -5.75 -8.60
N VAL A 86 -3.36 -5.86 -8.48
CA VAL A 86 -4.29 -5.95 -9.61
C VAL A 86 -4.25 -4.66 -10.44
N ASP A 87 -4.39 -3.50 -9.80
CA ASP A 87 -4.38 -2.20 -10.48
C ASP A 87 -3.00 -1.86 -11.07
N GLY A 88 -1.94 -2.42 -10.49
CA GLY A 88 -0.58 -2.35 -11.02
C GLY A 88 -0.34 -3.19 -12.28
N GLY A 89 -1.30 -4.06 -12.65
CA GLY A 89 -1.30 -4.87 -13.88
C GLY A 89 -1.13 -6.38 -13.69
N LEU A 90 -1.16 -6.90 -12.46
CA LEU A 90 -1.10 -8.35 -12.23
C LEU A 90 -2.46 -9.01 -12.44
N ASP A 91 -2.48 -10.19 -13.06
CA ASP A 91 -3.66 -11.04 -13.13
C ASP A 91 -3.73 -11.87 -11.84
N ILE A 92 -4.59 -11.47 -10.91
CA ILE A 92 -4.84 -12.20 -9.66
C ILE A 92 -6.32 -12.57 -9.61
N PRO A 93 -6.69 -13.85 -9.78
CA PRO A 93 -8.09 -14.25 -9.70
C PRO A 93 -8.61 -14.05 -8.27
N HIS A 94 -9.68 -13.26 -8.12
CA HIS A 94 -10.29 -12.97 -6.83
C HIS A 94 -11.82 -12.91 -6.94
N ARG A 95 -12.52 -13.23 -5.85
CA ARG A 95 -14.00 -13.13 -5.75
C ARG A 95 -14.45 -11.99 -4.85
N LYS A 96 -13.49 -11.18 -4.40
CA LYS A 96 -13.71 -10.11 -3.44
C LYS A 96 -14.45 -9.02 -4.18
N LYS A 97 -15.64 -8.66 -3.70
CA LYS A 97 -16.35 -7.51 -4.22
C LYS A 97 -15.89 -6.24 -3.50
N PHE A 98 -15.61 -5.18 -4.24
CA PHE A 98 -15.23 -3.89 -3.69
C PHE A 98 -16.37 -2.89 -3.87
N ASP A 99 -16.77 -2.24 -2.79
CA ASP A 99 -17.61 -1.04 -2.89
C ASP A 99 -16.72 0.11 -3.33
N ALA A 100 -16.93 0.62 -4.55
CA ALA A 100 -16.00 1.56 -5.19
C ALA A 100 -15.82 2.84 -4.35
N ASP A 101 -16.91 3.40 -3.84
CA ASP A 101 -16.91 4.64 -3.06
C ASP A 101 -16.17 4.47 -1.73
N ALA A 102 -16.52 3.44 -0.93
CA ALA A 102 -15.83 3.17 0.32
C ALA A 102 -14.36 2.85 0.06
N HIS A 103 -14.07 2.02 -0.94
CA HIS A 103 -12.71 1.62 -1.25
C HIS A 103 -11.84 2.81 -1.64
N ARG A 104 -12.36 3.74 -2.45
CA ARG A 104 -11.68 4.99 -2.80
C ARG A 104 -11.36 5.83 -1.57
N GLN A 105 -12.27 5.90 -0.58
CA GLN A 105 -11.99 6.59 0.70
C GLN A 105 -10.88 5.92 1.52
N TYR A 106 -10.77 4.59 1.45
CA TYR A 106 -9.69 3.85 2.09
C TYR A 106 -8.36 4.02 1.37
N ILE A 107 -8.38 3.99 0.04
CA ILE A 107 -7.19 4.19 -0.79
C ILE A 107 -6.58 5.57 -0.55
N PHE A 108 -7.36 6.65 -0.57
CA PHE A 108 -6.81 7.99 -0.38
C PHE A 108 -6.66 8.43 1.08
N GLY A 109 -6.92 7.53 2.04
CA GLY A 109 -6.79 7.82 3.46
C GLY A 109 -7.84 8.81 4.00
N LEU A 110 -8.93 9.03 3.26
CA LEU A 110 -10.03 9.94 3.66
C LEU A 110 -10.69 9.49 4.96
N HIS A 111 -10.82 8.19 5.19
CA HIS A 111 -11.30 7.65 6.47
C HIS A 111 -10.43 8.07 7.67
N ILE A 112 -9.12 8.19 7.47
CA ILE A 112 -8.18 8.67 8.50
C ILE A 112 -8.34 10.17 8.68
N ALA A 113 -8.43 10.92 7.59
CA ALA A 113 -8.64 12.36 7.63
C ALA A 113 -9.94 12.72 8.36
N ASN A 114 -11.04 12.03 8.05
CA ASN A 114 -12.33 12.20 8.71
C ASN A 114 -12.25 11.89 10.21
N TYR A 115 -11.57 10.79 10.59
CA TYR A 115 -11.37 10.44 11.98
C TYR A 115 -10.53 11.48 12.74
N ILE A 116 -9.47 12.00 12.11
CA ILE A 116 -8.65 13.07 12.71
C ILE A 116 -9.49 14.33 12.96
N THR A 117 -10.29 14.75 11.96
CA THR A 117 -11.15 15.93 12.07
C THR A 117 -12.18 15.77 13.19
N ALA A 118 -12.91 14.66 13.21
CA ALA A 118 -13.89 14.37 14.26
C ALA A 118 -13.25 14.34 15.65
N LEU A 119 -12.10 13.66 15.80
CA LEU A 119 -11.42 13.55 17.08
C LEU A 119 -10.90 14.89 17.59
N LYS A 120 -10.48 15.79 16.69
CA LYS A 120 -10.03 17.14 17.04
C LYS A 120 -11.16 18.00 17.63
N GLU A 121 -12.39 17.80 17.15
CA GLU A 121 -13.59 18.50 17.64
C GLU A 121 -14.12 17.89 18.95
N GLU A 122 -14.18 16.55 19.03
CA GLU A 122 -14.75 15.85 20.18
C GLU A 122 -13.78 15.78 21.38
N ASN A 123 -12.49 15.54 21.14
CA ASN A 123 -11.51 15.30 22.20
C ASN A 123 -10.08 15.67 21.77
N SER A 124 -9.73 16.93 21.98
CA SER A 124 -8.41 17.48 21.68
C SER A 124 -7.25 16.74 22.38
N ASP A 125 -7.47 16.23 23.60
CA ASP A 125 -6.43 15.50 24.35
C ASP A 125 -6.11 14.15 23.71
N LEU A 126 -7.14 13.41 23.27
CA LEU A 126 -6.96 12.16 22.54
C LEU A 126 -6.35 12.40 21.16
N TYR A 127 -6.74 13.47 20.47
CA TYR A 127 -6.13 13.87 19.21
C TYR A 127 -4.63 14.12 19.38
N ALA A 128 -4.24 14.94 20.36
CA ALA A 128 -2.84 15.23 20.64
C ALA A 128 -2.06 13.95 20.99
N LYS A 129 -2.67 13.00 21.70
CA LYS A 129 -2.03 11.72 22.07
C LYS A 129 -1.84 10.79 20.86
N GLN A 130 -2.90 10.54 20.10
CA GLN A 130 -2.89 9.57 18.99
C GLN A 130 -2.13 10.10 17.77
N PHE A 131 -2.31 11.39 17.44
CA PHE A 131 -1.78 12.00 16.21
C PHE A 131 -0.60 12.94 16.46
N SER A 132 0.05 12.88 17.63
CA SER A 132 1.23 13.67 17.97
C SER A 132 2.30 13.70 16.87
N CYS A 133 2.56 12.56 16.23
CA CYS A 133 3.53 12.48 15.13
C CYS A 133 3.07 13.24 13.88
N PHE A 134 1.78 13.20 13.54
CA PHE A 134 1.21 13.95 12.42
C PHE A 134 1.30 15.46 12.67
N VAL A 135 1.00 15.90 13.90
CA VAL A 135 1.14 17.30 14.31
C VAL A 135 2.59 17.78 14.18
N LYS A 136 3.56 16.98 14.67
CA LYS A 136 4.99 17.31 14.56
C LYS A 136 5.49 17.36 13.11
N ALA A 137 4.90 16.55 12.23
CA ALA A 137 5.25 16.52 10.82
C ALA A 137 4.52 17.58 9.98
N GLY A 138 3.57 18.32 10.56
CA GLY A 138 2.78 19.32 9.85
C GLY A 138 1.85 18.73 8.78
N ILE A 139 1.41 17.48 8.98
CA ILE A 139 0.53 16.79 8.03
C ILE A 139 -0.93 17.05 8.41
N GLU A 140 -1.62 17.85 7.59
CA GLU A 140 -3.03 18.19 7.79
C GLU A 140 -3.97 17.17 7.14
N PRO A 141 -5.15 16.88 7.73
CA PRO A 141 -6.13 15.92 7.19
C PRO A 141 -6.57 16.20 5.76
N SER A 142 -6.73 17.48 5.39
CA SER A 142 -7.14 17.90 4.06
C SER A 142 -6.11 17.58 2.97
N SER A 143 -4.84 17.37 3.35
CA SER A 143 -3.75 17.09 2.42
C SER A 143 -3.66 15.63 1.98
N PHE A 144 -4.35 14.69 2.65
CA PHE A 144 -4.18 13.25 2.45
C PHE A 144 -4.44 12.80 1.01
N GLU A 145 -5.56 13.22 0.41
CA GLU A 145 -5.91 12.80 -0.95
C GLU A 145 -4.90 13.31 -1.99
N ALA A 146 -4.48 14.57 -1.87
CA ALA A 146 -3.48 15.15 -2.76
C ALA A 146 -2.12 14.46 -2.60
N LEU A 147 -1.72 14.17 -1.37
CA LEU A 147 -0.48 13.46 -1.06
C LEU A 147 -0.46 12.08 -1.72
N TYR A 148 -1.48 11.25 -1.52
CA TYR A 148 -1.47 9.90 -2.05
C TYR A 148 -1.65 9.83 -3.57
N LYS A 149 -2.37 10.77 -4.18
CA LYS A 149 -2.37 10.92 -5.65
C LYS A 149 -0.97 11.21 -6.20
N ALA A 150 -0.22 12.10 -5.56
CA ALA A 150 1.16 12.38 -5.95
C ALA A 150 2.09 11.17 -5.72
N VAL A 151 1.88 10.42 -4.64
CA VAL A 151 2.64 9.19 -4.36
C VAL A 151 2.46 8.15 -5.46
N HIS A 152 1.23 7.91 -5.91
CA HIS A 152 0.94 6.95 -6.97
C HIS A 152 1.62 7.32 -8.29
N THR A 153 1.65 8.61 -8.66
CA THR A 153 2.33 9.05 -9.88
C THR A 153 3.83 8.90 -9.79
N VAL A 154 4.45 9.25 -8.66
CA VAL A 154 5.90 9.14 -8.48
C VAL A 154 6.35 7.68 -8.47
N ILE A 155 5.63 6.80 -7.78
CA ILE A 155 5.96 5.36 -7.76
C ILE A 155 5.83 4.75 -9.16
N ARG A 156 4.81 5.14 -9.92
CA ARG A 156 4.63 4.61 -11.27
C ARG A 156 5.71 5.12 -12.23
N ALA A 157 6.21 6.34 -12.02
CA ALA A 157 7.31 6.90 -12.78
C ALA A 157 8.66 6.22 -12.45
N ASP A 158 8.92 5.93 -11.18
CA ASP A 158 10.13 5.22 -10.73
C ASP A 158 9.79 4.17 -9.66
N PRO A 159 9.54 2.90 -10.07
CA PRO A 159 9.26 1.82 -9.14
C PRO A 159 10.53 1.14 -8.60
N SER A 160 11.72 1.73 -8.79
CA SER A 160 12.98 1.07 -8.46
C SER A 160 13.21 0.92 -6.95
N SER A 161 13.69 -0.26 -6.55
CA SER A 161 14.05 -0.51 -5.16
C SER A 161 15.39 0.12 -4.79
N PRO A 162 15.57 0.56 -3.53
CA PRO A 162 16.87 0.90 -2.97
C PRO A 162 17.95 -0.14 -3.27
N SER A 163 19.17 0.30 -3.59
CA SER A 163 20.32 -0.57 -3.37
C SER A 163 20.49 -0.83 -1.86
N PRO A 164 20.77 -2.07 -1.44
CA PRO A 164 21.01 -2.36 -0.04
C PRO A 164 22.25 -1.60 0.44
N LYS A 165 22.12 -0.88 1.57
CA LYS A 165 23.28 -0.24 2.21
C LYS A 165 24.22 -1.35 2.69
N LYS A 166 25.50 -1.31 2.29
CA LYS A 166 26.52 -2.21 2.85
C LYS A 166 26.61 -1.96 4.35
N ALA A 167 26.54 -3.03 5.15
CA ALA A 167 26.71 -2.94 6.59
C ALA A 167 28.20 -2.77 6.92
N ASP A 168 28.56 -1.65 7.55
CA ASP A 168 29.87 -1.48 8.17
C ASP A 168 29.96 -2.44 9.37
N THR A 169 30.50 -3.63 9.15
CA THR A 169 30.57 -4.66 10.19
C THR A 169 31.97 -4.73 10.79
N VAL A 170 32.15 -4.14 11.97
CA VAL A 170 33.08 -4.70 12.96
C VAL A 170 32.34 -5.85 13.61
N LYS A 171 32.84 -7.08 13.44
CA LYS A 171 32.25 -8.27 14.05
C LYS A 171 32.35 -8.17 15.57
N SER A 172 31.23 -7.98 16.26
CA SER A 172 31.16 -8.14 17.72
C SER A 172 30.65 -9.54 18.06
N LYS A 173 31.14 -10.07 19.20
CA LYS A 173 30.50 -11.21 19.88
C LYS A 173 29.18 -10.70 20.46
N TRP A 174 28.08 -11.29 20.00
CA TRP A 174 26.73 -11.06 20.48
C TRP A 174 26.58 -11.42 21.96
#